data_AF-L2GVC9-F1
#
_entry.id   AF-L2GVC9-F1
#
_cell.length_a   1.000
_cell.length_b   1.000
_cell.length_c   1.000
_cell.angle_alpha   90.00
_cell.angle_beta   90.00
_cell.angle_gamma   90.00
#
_symmetry.space_group_name_H-M   'P 1'
#
loop_
_entity.id
_entity.type
_entity.pdbx_description
1 polymer ?
#
loop_
_entity_poly.entity_id
_entity_poly.type
_entity_poly.pdbx_seq_one_letter_code
_entity_poly.pdbx_strand_id
1 'polypeptide(L)'
;MHDYLKQLNHVFTSPTFPNILAVFEKDSFIRFNMIYISPITLPHLKAKLENLGMLSWEITPTGINFFFVDFQLQFRGHLTVHRMQRVFAVELDFEPVISRTERSSILNELESYLKGCDSVFFMSYFINSDYEILSNSLANSVSYLGRRVVEKRKEGEKM
;
A
#
# COMPACT_ATOMS: atom_id res chain seq x y z
N MET A 1 -17.46 -11.29 3.56
CA MET A 1 -16.70 -10.03 3.39
C MET A 1 -15.91 -9.62 4.64
N HIS A 2 -16.28 -10.04 5.87
CA HIS A 2 -15.54 -9.66 7.10
C HIS A 2 -14.35 -10.57 7.46
N ASP A 3 -14.30 -11.82 6.99
CA ASP A 3 -13.27 -12.77 7.44
C ASP A 3 -11.88 -12.48 6.89
N TYR A 4 -11.74 -11.96 5.67
CA TYR A 4 -10.42 -11.65 5.12
C TYR A 4 -9.79 -10.42 5.79
N LEU A 5 -10.59 -9.43 6.21
CA LEU A 5 -10.08 -8.28 6.97
C LEU A 5 -9.54 -8.72 8.34
N LYS A 6 -10.18 -9.69 8.99
CA LYS A 6 -9.64 -10.28 10.24
C LYS A 6 -8.30 -10.97 10.00
N GLN A 7 -8.18 -11.73 8.91
CA GLN A 7 -6.92 -12.39 8.53
C GLN A 7 -5.82 -11.37 8.20
N LEU A 8 -6.13 -10.33 7.43
CA LEU A 8 -5.19 -9.24 7.13
C LEU A 8 -4.76 -8.50 8.39
N ASN A 9 -5.70 -8.12 9.25
CA ASN A 9 -5.38 -7.49 10.54
C ASN A 9 -4.51 -8.39 11.42
N HIS A 10 -4.76 -9.70 11.45
CA HIS A 10 -3.93 -10.65 12.17
C HIS A 10 -2.48 -10.65 11.65
N VAL A 11 -2.29 -10.70 10.32
CA VAL A 11 -0.94 -10.68 9.72
C VAL A 11 -0.24 -9.35 9.90
N PHE A 12 -0.94 -8.23 9.71
CA PHE A 12 -0.34 -6.91 9.94
C PHE A 12 0.02 -6.72 11.42
N THR A 13 -0.80 -7.22 12.35
CA THR A 13 -0.50 -7.16 13.79
C THR A 13 0.65 -8.09 14.18
N SER A 14 0.77 -9.27 13.56
CA SER A 14 1.82 -10.24 13.83
C SER A 14 2.43 -10.78 12.53
N PRO A 15 3.30 -9.98 11.87
CA PRO A 15 3.82 -10.31 10.53
C PRO A 15 4.97 -11.31 10.63
N THR A 16 4.72 -12.49 11.17
CA THR A 16 5.70 -13.59 11.15
C THR A 16 5.69 -14.26 9.78
N PHE A 17 6.82 -14.84 9.34
CA PHE A 17 6.88 -15.54 8.06
C PHE A 17 5.81 -16.64 7.91
N PRO A 18 5.51 -17.47 8.92
CA PRO A 18 4.40 -18.42 8.87
C PRO A 18 3.03 -17.75 8.68
N ASN A 19 2.74 -16.66 9.38
CA ASN A 19 1.47 -15.94 9.26
C ASN A 19 1.31 -15.32 7.87
N ILE A 20 2.40 -14.76 7.33
CA ILE A 20 2.42 -14.19 5.98
C ILE A 20 2.13 -15.29 4.96
N LEU A 21 2.86 -16.42 5.01
CA LEU A 21 2.62 -17.54 4.11
C LEU A 21 1.23 -18.16 4.28
N ALA A 22 0.60 -18.10 5.45
CA ALA A 22 -0.75 -18.62 5.63
C ALA A 22 -1.81 -17.78 4.87
N VAL A 23 -1.58 -16.47 4.70
CA VAL A 23 -2.57 -15.53 4.17
C VAL A 23 -2.25 -15.06 2.75
N PHE A 24 -0.97 -14.94 2.40
CA PHE A 24 -0.50 -14.40 1.14
C PHE A 24 0.02 -15.51 0.22
N GLU A 25 -0.19 -15.33 -1.08
CA GLU A 25 0.51 -16.14 -2.09
C GLU A 25 2.00 -15.82 -2.10
N LYS A 26 2.82 -16.73 -2.65
CA LYS A 26 4.26 -16.51 -2.76
C LYS A 26 4.57 -15.20 -3.51
N ASP A 27 3.93 -15.03 -4.66
CA ASP A 27 4.15 -13.93 -5.61
C ASP A 27 3.22 -12.73 -5.39
N SER A 28 2.72 -12.59 -4.16
CA SER A 28 1.79 -11.52 -3.79
C SER A 28 2.50 -10.19 -3.53
N PHE A 29 1.72 -9.11 -3.58
CA PHE A 29 2.20 -7.77 -3.30
C PHE A 29 1.19 -6.95 -2.47
N ILE A 30 1.70 -5.90 -1.84
CA ILE A 30 0.92 -4.86 -1.19
C ILE A 30 1.25 -3.55 -1.91
N ARG A 31 0.23 -2.85 -2.39
CA ARG A 31 0.37 -1.57 -3.08
C ARG A 31 -0.20 -0.45 -2.22
N PHE A 32 0.64 0.52 -1.90
CA PHE A 32 0.30 1.75 -1.19
C PHE A 32 0.49 2.92 -2.15
N ASN A 33 -0.60 3.46 -2.71
CA ASN A 33 -0.55 4.38 -3.87
C ASN A 33 0.29 3.76 -5.01
N MET A 34 1.38 4.40 -5.44
CA MET A 34 2.25 3.89 -6.51
C MET A 34 3.43 3.06 -6.01
N ILE A 35 3.46 2.70 -4.72
CA ILE A 35 4.56 1.97 -4.07
C ILE A 35 4.14 0.52 -3.87
N TYR A 36 4.90 -0.42 -4.41
CA TYR A 36 4.67 -1.85 -4.29
C TYR A 36 5.63 -2.43 -3.26
N ILE A 37 5.16 -3.30 -2.38
CA ILE A 37 6.03 -3.98 -1.40
C ILE A 37 5.66 -5.45 -1.33
N SER A 38 6.65 -6.31 -1.06
CA SER A 38 6.36 -7.72 -0.78
C SER A 38 5.77 -7.85 0.62
N PRO A 39 4.77 -8.73 0.86
CA PRO A 39 4.29 -8.99 2.22
C PRO A 39 5.38 -9.44 3.19
N ILE A 40 6.48 -10.04 2.70
CA ILE A 40 7.62 -10.41 3.55
C ILE A 40 8.34 -9.20 4.17
N THR A 41 8.11 -7.98 3.66
CA THR A 41 8.67 -6.75 4.22
C THR A 41 7.80 -6.15 5.33
N LEU A 42 6.61 -6.70 5.59
CA LEU A 42 5.73 -6.26 6.70
C LEU A 42 6.40 -6.27 8.08
N PRO A 43 7.23 -7.27 8.49
CA PRO A 43 7.92 -7.20 9.78
C PRO A 43 8.87 -6.00 9.87
N HIS A 44 9.56 -5.67 8.78
CA HIS A 44 10.44 -4.51 8.74
C HIS A 44 9.66 -3.19 8.76
N LEU A 45 8.55 -3.10 8.01
CA LEU A 45 7.67 -1.93 8.03
C LEU A 45 7.10 -1.71 9.43
N LYS A 46 6.61 -2.77 10.06
CA LYS A 46 6.08 -2.72 11.42
C LYS A 46 7.15 -2.24 12.40
N ALA A 47 8.37 -2.80 12.35
CA ALA A 47 9.47 -2.37 13.21
C ALA A 47 9.87 -0.89 12.96
N LYS A 48 9.88 -0.43 11.71
CA LYS A 48 10.15 0.99 11.41
C LYS A 48 9.05 1.89 11.99
N LEU A 49 7.78 1.51 11.89
CA LEU A 49 6.66 2.27 12.47
C LEU A 49 6.69 2.28 14.00
N GLU A 50 6.99 1.15 14.64
CA GLU A 50 7.18 1.05 16.09
C GLU A 50 8.35 1.95 16.56
N ASN A 51 9.45 1.98 15.82
CA ASN A 51 10.58 2.90 16.07
C ASN A 51 10.19 4.39 15.92
N LEU A 52 9.16 4.69 15.12
CA LEU A 52 8.56 6.02 15.00
C LEU A 52 7.52 6.32 16.08
N GLY A 53 7.28 5.40 17.01
CA GLY A 53 6.34 5.55 18.12
C GLY A 53 4.92 5.03 17.84
N MET A 54 4.73 4.22 16.79
CA MET A 54 3.45 3.55 16.55
C MET A 54 3.20 2.51 17.65
N LEU A 55 2.01 2.56 18.24
CA LEU A 55 1.53 1.60 19.23
C LEU A 55 0.79 0.44 18.58
N SER A 56 -0.04 0.76 17.60
CA SER A 56 -0.82 -0.23 16.85
C SER A 56 -1.27 0.34 15.51
N TRP A 57 -1.74 -0.55 14.66
CA TRP A 57 -2.40 -0.21 13.41
C TRP A 57 -3.60 -1.13 13.19
N GLU A 58 -4.54 -0.68 12.37
CA GLU A 58 -5.75 -1.43 12.03
C GLU A 58 -6.10 -1.19 10.57
N ILE A 59 -6.33 -2.29 9.84
CA ILE A 59 -6.88 -2.28 8.50
C ILE A 59 -8.40 -2.25 8.59
N THR A 60 -8.98 -1.25 7.96
CA THR A 60 -10.42 -1.06 7.83
C THR A 60 -10.84 -1.13 6.36
N PRO A 61 -12.15 -1.26 6.05
CA PRO A 61 -12.63 -1.14 4.68
C PRO A 61 -12.29 0.20 4.02
N THR A 62 -12.02 1.24 4.81
CA THR A 62 -11.73 2.61 4.36
C THR A 62 -10.25 2.97 4.41
N GLY A 63 -9.36 1.98 4.56
CA GLY A 63 -7.91 2.16 4.60
C GLY A 63 -7.27 1.76 5.92
N ILE A 64 -6.15 2.37 6.28
CA ILE A 64 -5.32 1.94 7.42
C ILE A 64 -5.21 3.05 8.46
N ASN A 65 -5.52 2.70 9.71
CA ASN A 65 -5.32 3.58 10.85
C ASN A 65 -4.02 3.21 11.56
N PHE A 66 -3.21 4.21 11.87
CA PHE A 66 -1.98 4.07 12.65
C PHE A 66 -2.14 4.90 13.93
N PHE A 67 -2.02 4.24 15.08
CA PHE A 67 -2.17 4.85 16.38
C PHE A 67 -0.79 5.08 16.98
N PHE A 68 -0.43 6.34 17.17
CA PHE A 68 0.77 6.76 17.90
C PHE A 68 0.38 7.22 19.30
N VAL A 69 1.38 7.44 20.16
CA VAL A 69 1.16 7.89 21.55
C VAL A 69 0.34 9.19 21.61
N ASP A 70 0.64 10.16 20.74
CA ASP A 70 0.10 11.52 20.80
C ASP A 70 -0.70 11.94 19.56
N PHE A 71 -0.72 11.16 18.48
CA PHE A 71 -1.49 11.46 17.28
C PHE A 71 -1.97 10.19 16.56
N GLN A 72 -2.83 10.40 15.57
CA GLN A 72 -3.26 9.35 14.64
C GLN A 72 -2.87 9.76 13.22
N LEU A 73 -2.35 8.80 12.47
CA LEU A 73 -2.18 8.88 11.04
C LEU A 73 -3.20 7.92 10.40
N GLN A 74 -3.92 8.39 9.40
CA GLN A 74 -4.90 7.59 8.68
C GLN A 74 -4.57 7.64 7.20
N PHE A 75 -4.34 6.49 6.61
CA PHE A 75 -4.32 6.33 5.16
C PHE A 75 -5.75 6.08 4.72
N ARG A 76 -6.49 7.15 4.44
CA ARG A 76 -7.92 7.07 4.06
C ARG A 76 -8.03 6.80 2.57
N GLY A 77 -8.70 5.72 2.20
CA GLY A 77 -8.68 5.27 0.82
C GLY A 77 -9.59 4.09 0.52
N HIS A 78 -9.55 3.65 -0.73
CA HIS A 78 -10.26 2.44 -1.14
C HIS A 78 -9.34 1.24 -1.04
N LEU A 79 -9.58 0.39 -0.05
CA LEU A 79 -8.86 -0.88 0.10
C LEU A 79 -9.45 -1.93 -0.85
N THR A 80 -8.65 -2.38 -1.80
CA THR A 80 -8.98 -3.46 -2.72
C THR A 80 -8.14 -4.69 -2.39
N VAL A 81 -8.77 -5.85 -2.29
CA VAL A 81 -8.07 -7.11 -1.99
C VAL A 81 -8.39 -8.12 -3.08
N HIS A 82 -7.36 -8.49 -3.85
CA HIS A 82 -7.47 -9.51 -4.89
C HIS A 82 -7.08 -10.87 -4.32
N ARG A 83 -7.91 -11.88 -4.58
CA ARG A 83 -7.72 -13.23 -4.06
C ARG A 83 -7.77 -14.25 -5.19
N MET A 84 -6.90 -15.25 -5.09
CA MET A 84 -7.05 -16.52 -5.78
C MET A 84 -7.41 -17.58 -4.73
N GLN A 85 -6.43 -18.38 -4.29
CA GLN A 85 -6.58 -19.27 -3.14
C GLN A 85 -6.30 -18.51 -1.83
N ARG A 86 -5.19 -17.76 -1.81
CA ARG A 86 -4.81 -16.79 -0.78
C ARG A 86 -4.84 -15.36 -1.32
N VAL A 87 -4.48 -14.39 -0.50
CA VAL A 87 -4.38 -12.98 -0.88
C VAL A 87 -3.24 -12.83 -1.89
N PHE A 88 -3.58 -12.35 -3.08
CA PHE A 88 -2.60 -12.08 -4.13
C PHE A 88 -2.19 -10.60 -4.12
N ALA A 89 -3.14 -9.68 -3.97
CA ALA A 89 -2.83 -8.26 -3.88
C ALA A 89 -3.66 -7.58 -2.80
N VAL A 90 -3.02 -6.69 -2.05
CA VAL A 90 -3.70 -5.71 -1.19
C VAL A 90 -3.34 -4.33 -1.72
N GLU A 91 -4.32 -3.62 -2.25
CA GLU A 91 -4.11 -2.32 -2.86
C GLU A 91 -4.86 -1.26 -2.09
N LEU A 92 -4.18 -0.16 -1.80
CA LEU A 92 -4.75 0.97 -1.11
C LEU A 92 -4.26 2.25 -1.79
N ASP A 93 -5.15 2.89 -2.52
CA ASP A 93 -5.00 4.28 -2.93
C ASP A 93 -5.55 5.17 -1.81
N PHE A 94 -4.67 5.94 -1.17
CA PHE A 94 -4.99 6.70 0.03
C PHE A 94 -4.54 8.16 -0.02
N GLU A 95 -5.31 8.98 0.70
CA GLU A 95 -4.94 10.31 1.16
C GLU A 95 -4.53 10.24 2.63
N PRO A 96 -3.32 10.71 3.01
CA PRO A 96 -2.88 10.71 4.39
C PRO A 96 -3.57 11.83 5.18
N VAL A 97 -4.19 11.48 6.31
CA VAL A 97 -4.80 12.41 7.26
C VAL A 97 -4.11 12.27 8.60
N ILE A 98 -3.59 13.37 9.14
CA ILE A 98 -2.91 13.41 10.44
C ILE A 98 -3.73 14.25 11.40
N SER A 99 -3.98 13.73 12.60
CA SER A 99 -4.76 14.44 13.62
C SER A 99 -4.04 15.67 14.20
N ARG A 100 -2.70 15.72 14.11
CA ARG A 100 -1.83 16.80 14.57
C ARG A 100 -0.82 17.20 13.50
N THR A 101 -1.00 18.38 12.89
CA THR A 101 -0.23 18.81 11.71
C THR A 101 1.26 19.01 11.98
N GLU A 102 1.66 19.30 13.23
CA GLU A 102 3.07 19.38 13.64
C GLU A 102 3.83 18.05 13.51
N ARG A 103 3.12 16.92 13.39
CA ARG A 103 3.69 15.58 13.18
C ARG A 103 3.80 15.18 11.70
N SER A 104 3.52 16.10 10.77
CA SER A 104 3.55 15.84 9.32
C SER A 104 4.89 15.33 8.78
N SER A 105 6.01 15.60 9.46
CA SER A 105 7.33 15.09 9.07
C SER A 105 7.41 13.56 8.99
N ILE A 106 6.55 12.84 9.73
CA ILE A 106 6.50 11.37 9.69
C ILE A 106 6.13 10.83 8.30
N LEU A 107 5.37 11.59 7.50
CA LEU A 107 4.99 11.18 6.15
C LEU A 107 6.22 11.06 5.26
N ASN A 108 7.16 11.99 5.35
CA ASN A 108 8.39 11.98 4.55
C ASN A 108 9.27 10.77 4.91
N GLU A 109 9.35 10.42 6.19
CA GLU A 109 10.09 9.24 6.65
C GLU A 109 9.45 7.94 6.18
N LEU A 110 8.12 7.86 6.28
CA LEU A 110 7.37 6.69 5.86
C LEU A 110 7.44 6.51 4.34
N GLU A 111 7.28 7.59 3.57
CA GLU A 111 7.42 7.58 2.12
C GLU A 111 8.83 7.15 1.69
N SER A 112 9.87 7.69 2.32
CA SER A 112 11.26 7.32 2.01
C SER A 112 11.54 5.84 2.29
N TYR A 113 11.01 5.33 3.41
CA TYR A 113 11.13 3.91 3.75
C TYR A 113 10.38 3.02 2.75
N LEU A 114 9.13 3.37 2.44
CA LEU A 114 8.27 2.63 1.51
C LEU A 114 8.88 2.59 0.10
N LYS A 115 9.48 3.68 -0.39
CA LYS A 115 10.25 3.70 -1.64
C LYS A 115 11.46 2.74 -1.61
N GLY A 116 12.10 2.59 -0.45
CA GLY A 116 13.16 1.60 -0.26
C GLY A 116 12.63 0.17 -0.38
N CYS A 117 11.46 -0.12 0.22
CA CYS A 117 10.78 -1.41 0.10
C CYS A 117 10.35 -1.71 -1.34
N ASP A 118 9.92 -0.70 -2.09
CA ASP A 118 9.58 -0.79 -3.51
C ASP A 118 10.74 -1.27 -4.37
N SER A 119 11.90 -0.66 -4.16
CA SER A 119 13.13 -1.10 -4.80
C SER A 119 13.44 -2.57 -4.48
N VAL A 120 13.19 -3.02 -3.24
CA VAL A 120 13.38 -4.43 -2.84
C VAL A 120 12.37 -5.36 -3.50
N PHE A 121 11.10 -4.96 -3.62
CA PHE A 121 10.08 -5.74 -4.31
C PHE A 121 10.45 -5.96 -5.78
N PHE A 122 10.80 -4.89 -6.50
CA PHE A 122 11.21 -5.00 -7.91
C PHE A 122 12.51 -5.79 -8.12
N MET A 123 13.46 -5.73 -7.18
CA MET A 123 14.67 -6.57 -7.27
C MET A 123 14.41 -8.04 -7.00
N SER A 124 13.42 -8.36 -6.16
CA SER A 124 13.10 -9.74 -5.76
C SER A 124 12.13 -10.45 -6.71
N TYR A 125 11.45 -9.69 -7.59
CA TYR A 125 10.50 -10.23 -8.56
C TYR A 125 10.89 -9.95 -10.01
N PHE A 126 10.88 -11.01 -10.83
CA PHE A 126 10.59 -10.86 -12.25
C PHE A 126 9.09 -10.60 -12.36
N ILE A 127 8.71 -9.33 -12.56
CA ILE A 127 7.31 -8.90 -12.63
C ILE A 127 6.58 -9.77 -13.66
N ASN A 128 5.52 -10.48 -13.24
CA ASN A 128 4.58 -11.09 -14.17
C ASN A 128 3.65 -9.99 -14.69
N SER A 129 4.16 -9.20 -15.64
CA SER A 129 3.52 -8.02 -16.20
C SER A 129 2.11 -8.31 -16.72
N ASP A 130 1.87 -9.53 -17.21
CA ASP A 130 0.58 -9.96 -17.74
C ASP A 130 -0.50 -9.94 -16.66
N TYR A 131 -0.18 -10.37 -15.44
CA TYR A 131 -1.17 -10.36 -14.35
C TYR A 131 -1.51 -8.95 -13.88
N GLU A 132 -0.52 -8.05 -13.79
CA GLU A 132 -0.72 -6.65 -13.43
C GLU A 132 -1.59 -5.91 -14.47
N ILE A 133 -1.37 -6.20 -15.75
CA ILE A 133 -2.20 -5.67 -16.85
C ILE A 133 -3.62 -6.21 -16.75
N LEU A 134 -3.80 -7.49 -16.38
CA LEU A 134 -5.10 -8.14 -16.30
C LEU A 134 -5.89 -7.78 -15.03
N SER A 135 -5.21 -7.42 -13.92
CA SER A 135 -5.86 -7.02 -12.66
C SER A 135 -6.32 -5.56 -12.67
N ASN A 136 -5.72 -4.72 -13.52
CA ASN A 136 -6.13 -3.34 -13.72
C ASN A 136 -7.18 -3.23 -14.82
N SER A 137 -8.36 -2.67 -14.50
CA SER A 137 -9.37 -2.35 -15.50
C SER A 137 -8.81 -1.40 -16.57
N LEU A 138 -8.82 -1.83 -17.83
CA LEU A 138 -8.43 -1.01 -18.98
C LEU A 138 -9.17 0.33 -19.00
N ALA A 139 -10.43 0.37 -18.53
CA ALA A 139 -11.25 1.57 -18.48
C ALA A 139 -10.69 2.64 -17.52
N ASN A 140 -10.02 2.22 -16.44
CA ASN A 140 -9.37 3.12 -15.47
C ASN A 140 -8.00 3.60 -15.96
N SER A 141 -7.31 2.79 -16.77
CA SER A 141 -5.99 3.13 -17.32
C SER A 141 -6.06 4.05 -18.55
N VAL A 142 -7.08 3.89 -19.40
CA VAL A 142 -7.30 4.73 -20.59
C VAL A 142 -7.64 6.18 -20.22
N SER A 143 -8.38 6.38 -19.13
CA SER A 143 -8.72 7.71 -18.63
C SER A 143 -7.49 8.46 -18.09
N TYR A 144 -6.52 7.76 -17.50
CA TYR A 144 -5.22 8.32 -17.10
C TYR A 144 -4.35 8.71 -18.30
N LEU A 145 -4.25 7.84 -19.31
CA LEU A 145 -3.51 8.12 -20.56
C LEU A 145 -4.13 9.30 -21.33
N GLY A 146 -5.46 9.37 -21.38
CA GLY A 146 -6.19 10.47 -22.00
C GLY A 146 -5.91 11.82 -21.34
N ARG A 147 -5.86 11.88 -19.99
CA ARG A 147 -5.55 13.11 -19.26
C ARG A 147 -4.14 13.63 -19.53
N ARG A 148 -3.13 12.74 -19.56
CA ARG A 148 -1.74 13.11 -19.90
C ARG A 148 -1.58 13.68 -21.31
N VAL A 149 -2.34 13.16 -22.28
CA VAL A 149 -2.32 13.68 -23.67
C VAL A 149 -2.95 15.07 -23.74
N VAL A 150 -4.04 15.30 -22.99
CA VAL A 150 -4.71 16.61 -22.92
C VAL A 150 -3.82 17.65 -22.22
N GLU A 151 -3.14 17.29 -21.14
CA GLU A 151 -2.24 18.18 -20.40
C GLU A 151 -1.02 18.58 -21.25
N LYS A 152 -0.37 17.62 -21.94
CA LYS A 152 0.74 17.93 -22.86
C LYS A 152 0.32 18.83 -24.03
N ARG A 153 -0.91 18.69 -24.55
CA ARG A 153 -1.44 19.61 -25.58
C ARG A 153 -1.63 21.02 -25.04
N LYS A 154 -2.14 21.15 -23.81
CA LYS A 154 -2.32 22.47 -23.16
C LYS A 154 -1.00 23.15 -22.80
N GLU A 155 0.06 22.40 -22.55
CA GLU A 155 1.40 22.95 -22.33
C GLU A 155 2.05 23.41 -23.64
N GLY A 156 1.85 22.67 -24.74
CA GLY A 156 2.34 23.06 -26.07
C GLY A 156 1.60 24.24 -26.71
N GLU A 157 0.33 24.46 -26.37
CA GLU A 157 -0.47 25.62 -26.81
C GLU A 157 -0.22 26.90 -25.99
N LYS A 158 0.53 26.80 -24.88
CA LYS A 158 0.93 27.93 -24.03
C LYS A 158 2.36 28.42 -24.27
N MET A 159 3.10 27.78 -25.18
CA MET A 159 4.37 28.27 -25.73
C MET A 159 4.12 29.01 -27.04
#